data_AF-A0A7C3NYM1-F1
#
_entry.id   AF-A0A7C3NYM1-F1
#
_cell.length_a   1.000
_cell.length_b   1.000
_cell.length_c   1.000
_cell.angle_alpha   90.00
_cell.angle_beta   90.00
_cell.angle_gamma   90.00
#
_symmetry.space_group_name_H-M   'P 1'
#
loop_
_entity.id
_entity.type
_entity.pdbx_description
1 polymer ?
#
loop_
_entity_poly.entity_id
_entity_poly.type
_entity_poly.pdbx_seq_one_letter_code
_entity_poly.pdbx_strand_id
1 'polypeptide(L)'
;MARRIVSLTADLLFSSSIEATLTRQGDEVMTVEDVNSLERALRTREVDLVILDLHAGAEAGAVVMLCRRWACRSWPSAATRRPPSCAPPGRSAARTPCRGRLS
;
A
#
# COMPACT_ATOMS: atom_id res chain seq x y z
N MET A 1 8.37 -12.95 -12.93
CA MET A 1 7.51 -11.82 -13.32
C MET A 1 8.27 -10.56 -12.93
N ALA A 2 8.44 -9.62 -13.85
CA ALA A 2 9.06 -8.33 -13.56
C ALA A 2 8.08 -7.52 -12.69
N ARG A 3 8.49 -7.11 -11.49
CA ARG A 3 7.67 -6.26 -10.63
C ARG A 3 7.89 -4.80 -11.03
N ARG A 4 6.85 -3.99 -10.87
CA ARG A 4 6.93 -2.53 -11.01
C ARG A 4 7.09 -1.90 -9.64
N ILE A 5 8.23 -1.26 -9.45
CA ILE A 5 8.66 -0.72 -8.17
C ILE A 5 8.77 0.79 -8.30
N VAL A 6 8.15 1.52 -7.37
CA VAL A 6 8.33 2.97 -7.28
C VAL A 6 9.17 3.30 -6.05
N SER A 7 10.26 4.05 -6.23
CA SER A 7 11.12 4.51 -5.14
C SER A 7 10.90 6.01 -4.91
N LEU A 8 10.52 6.41 -3.70
CA LEU A 8 10.44 7.81 -3.29
C LEU A 8 11.72 8.18 -2.52
N THR A 9 12.60 8.95 -3.14
CA THR A 9 13.85 9.42 -2.53
C THR A 9 14.34 10.69 -3.22
N ALA A 10 14.94 11.59 -2.45
CA ALA A 10 15.69 12.75 -2.96
C ALA A 10 17.20 12.47 -3.06
N ASP A 11 17.67 11.35 -2.48
CA ASP A 11 19.07 10.93 -2.54
C ASP A 11 19.35 10.16 -3.84
N LEU A 12 20.18 10.76 -4.69
CA LEU A 12 20.60 10.23 -6.00
C LEU A 12 21.53 9.01 -5.89
N LEU A 13 22.35 8.92 -4.83
CA LEU A 13 23.21 7.75 -4.63
C LEU A 13 22.37 6.56 -4.16
N PHE A 14 21.42 6.82 -3.27
CA PHE A 14 20.47 5.81 -2.82
C PHE A 14 19.59 5.30 -3.97
N SER A 15 19.04 6.20 -4.79
CA SER A 15 18.21 5.82 -5.95
C SER A 15 19.00 4.98 -6.96
N SER A 16 20.23 5.38 -7.30
CA SER A 16 21.08 4.65 -8.23
C SER A 16 21.38 3.22 -7.74
N SER A 17 21.61 3.05 -6.44
CA SER A 17 21.84 1.74 -5.84
C SER A 17 20.62 0.83 -5.90
N ILE A 18 19.43 1.38 -5.63
CA ILE A 18 18.14 0.68 -5.74
C ILE A 18 17.90 0.24 -7.18
N GLU A 19 18.00 1.17 -8.12
CA GLU A 19 17.79 0.91 -9.55
C GLU A 19 18.74 -0.17 -10.07
N ALA A 20 20.04 -0.05 -9.78
CA ALA A 20 21.04 -1.03 -10.21
C ALA A 20 20.78 -2.42 -9.62
N THR A 21 20.29 -2.51 -8.39
CA THR A 21 20.04 -3.80 -7.71
C THR A 21 18.80 -4.49 -8.25
N LEU A 22 17.69 -3.76 -8.39
CA LEU A 22 16.40 -4.32 -8.80
C LEU A 22 16.34 -4.57 -10.32
N THR A 23 16.98 -3.70 -11.12
CA THR A 23 17.08 -3.93 -12.57
C THR A 23 17.86 -5.21 -12.87
N ARG A 24 18.91 -5.52 -12.08
CA ARG A 24 19.64 -6.80 -12.19
C ARG A 24 18.78 -8.02 -11.88
N GLN A 25 17.71 -7.85 -11.10
CA GLN A 25 16.73 -8.89 -10.81
C GLN A 25 15.61 -8.97 -11.87
N GLY A 26 15.63 -8.07 -12.87
CA GLY A 26 14.61 -8.00 -13.92
C GLY A 26 13.35 -7.23 -13.50
N ASP A 27 13.41 -6.43 -12.43
CA ASP A 27 12.32 -5.55 -12.02
C ASP A 27 12.41 -4.19 -12.73
N GLU A 28 11.25 -3.54 -12.95
CA GLU A 28 11.15 -2.18 -13.50
C GLU A 28 11.10 -1.19 -12.33
N VAL A 29 12.07 -0.29 -12.24
CA VAL A 29 12.14 0.73 -11.17
C VAL A 29 11.85 2.11 -11.73
N MET A 30 11.00 2.84 -11.02
CA MET A 30 10.72 4.25 -11.24
C MET A 30 11.07 5.04 -9.98
N THR A 31 12.03 5.94 -10.07
CA THR A 31 12.36 6.86 -8.97
C THR A 31 11.53 8.15 -9.08
N VAL A 32 11.01 8.61 -7.96
CA VAL A 32 10.28 9.88 -7.81
C VAL A 32 10.83 10.64 -6.60
N GLU A 33 10.80 11.97 -6.65
CA GLU A 33 11.40 12.82 -5.61
C GLU A 33 10.35 13.39 -4.65
N ASP A 34 9.08 13.37 -5.02
CA ASP A 34 8.00 14.00 -4.27
C ASP A 34 6.71 13.16 -4.22
N VAL A 35 5.86 13.47 -3.23
CA VAL A 35 4.60 12.76 -2.97
C VAL A 35 3.59 12.92 -4.11
N ASN A 36 3.56 14.06 -4.81
CA ASN A 36 2.64 14.26 -5.93
C ASN A 36 3.04 13.40 -7.13
N SER A 37 4.34 13.28 -7.39
CA SER A 37 4.88 12.39 -8.41
C SER A 37 4.58 10.92 -8.08
N LEU A 38 4.73 10.53 -6.81
CA LEU A 38 4.31 9.21 -6.33
C LEU A 38 2.81 8.99 -6.55
N GLU A 39 1.95 9.95 -6.21
CA GLU A 39 0.51 9.83 -6.42
C GLU A 39 0.16 9.65 -7.90
N ARG A 40 0.81 10.39 -8.81
CA ARG A 40 0.62 10.22 -10.26
C ARG A 40 1.09 8.85 -10.73
N ALA A 41 2.24 8.37 -10.24
CA ALA A 41 2.75 7.05 -10.58
C ALA A 41 1.78 5.94 -10.14
N LEU A 42 1.27 6.02 -8.91
CA LEU A 42 0.26 5.09 -8.40
C LEU A 42 -1.03 5.15 -9.21
N ARG A 43 -1.49 6.32 -9.66
CA ARG A 43 -2.73 6.42 -10.46
C ARG A 43 -2.62 5.85 -11.88
N THR A 44 -1.44 5.85 -12.46
CA THR A 44 -1.24 5.58 -13.90
C THR A 44 -0.76 4.18 -14.21
N ARG A 45 -0.21 3.46 -13.22
CA ARG A 45 0.38 2.13 -13.42
C ARG A 45 0.00 1.19 -12.27
N GLU A 46 -0.04 -0.11 -12.56
CA GLU A 46 -0.01 -1.13 -11.52
C GLU A 46 1.39 -1.13 -10.90
N VAL A 47 1.46 -0.80 -9.61
CA VAL A 47 2.67 -0.77 -8.80
C VAL A 47 2.59 -1.89 -7.77
N ASP A 48 3.59 -2.78 -7.78
CA ASP A 48 3.65 -3.94 -6.89
C ASP A 48 4.31 -3.62 -5.55
N LEU A 49 5.26 -2.69 -5.57
CA LEU A 49 6.06 -2.31 -4.40
C LEU A 49 6.39 -0.82 -4.42
N VAL A 50 6.34 -0.21 -3.24
CA VAL A 50 6.80 1.16 -3.02
C VAL A 50 7.94 1.13 -2.01
N ILE A 51 9.08 1.71 -2.37
CA ILE A 51 10.23 1.93 -1.48
C ILE A 51 10.20 3.39 -1.04
N LEU A 52 10.30 3.61 0.26
CA LEU A 52 10.17 4.94 0.87
C LEU A 52 11.45 5.30 1.62
N ASP A 53 12.10 6.39 1.21
CA ASP A 53 13.07 7.06 2.04
C ASP A 53 12.38 8.04 3.00
N LEU A 54 12.52 7.80 4.29
CA LEU A 54 11.95 8.64 5.36
C LEU A 54 12.72 9.95 5.53
N HIS A 55 13.94 10.05 4.98
CA HIS A 55 14.79 11.23 5.09
C HIS A 55 14.60 12.21 3.93
N ALA A 56 13.91 11.80 2.86
CA ALA A 56 13.65 12.61 1.67
C ALA A 56 12.69 13.81 1.92
N GLY A 57 12.38 14.16 3.16
CA GLY A 57 11.55 15.30 3.51
C GLY A 57 10.05 15.10 3.27
N ALA A 58 9.64 13.97 2.71
CA ALA A 58 8.24 13.57 2.66
C ALA A 58 7.80 13.08 4.05
N GLU A 59 6.68 13.61 4.55
CA GLU A 59 6.05 13.05 5.75
C GLU A 59 5.69 11.58 5.48
N ALA A 60 6.46 10.66 6.04
CA ALA A 60 6.26 9.23 5.88
C ALA A 60 4.81 8.79 6.16
N GLY A 61 4.15 9.45 7.13
CA GLY A 61 2.75 9.24 7.44
C GLY A 61 1.81 9.59 6.27
N ALA A 62 2.05 10.69 5.57
CA ALA A 62 1.26 11.08 4.40
C ALA A 62 1.38 10.05 3.27
N VAL A 63 2.59 9.52 3.06
CA VAL A 63 2.84 8.50 2.02
C VAL A 63 2.16 7.17 2.36
N VAL A 64 2.26 6.71 3.60
CA VAL A 64 1.57 5.49 4.05
C VAL A 64 0.05 5.63 3.88
N MET A 65 -0.52 6.79 4.22
CA MET A 65 -1.96 7.05 4.04
C MET A 65 -2.38 7.13 2.57
N LEU A 66 -1.49 7.57 1.67
CA LEU A 66 -1.70 7.52 0.23
C LEU A 66 -1.70 6.07 -0.28
N CYS A 67 -0.65 5.30 0.03
CA CYS A 67 -0.52 3.91 -0.38
C CYS A 67 -1.67 3.04 0.14
N ARG A 68 -2.12 3.25 1.39
CA ARG A 68 -3.26 2.53 1.98
C ARG A 68 -4.56 2.74 1.19
N ARG A 69 -4.83 3.99 0.79
CA ARG A 69 -6.01 4.30 -0.05
C ARG A 69 -5.97 3.58 -1.40
N TRP A 70 -4.77 3.33 -1.92
CA TRP A 70 -4.58 2.67 -3.19
C TRP A 70 -4.69 1.15 -3.08
N ALA A 71 -3.99 0.55 -2.11
CA ALA A 71 -4.08 -0.88 -1.81
C ALA A 71 -5.52 -1.34 -1.51
N CYS A 72 -6.34 -0.50 -0.86
CA CYS A 72 -7.75 -0.80 -0.62
C CYS A 72 -8.63 -0.75 -1.89
N ARG A 73 -8.20 -0.09 -2.97
CA ARG A 73 -8.94 0.00 -4.25
C ARG A 73 -8.56 -1.12 -5.21
N SER A 74 -7.29 -1.54 -5.19
CA SER A 74 -6.75 -2.59 -6.05
C SER A 74 -6.91 -3.99 -5.48
N TRP A 75 -7.31 -4.13 -4.20
CA TRP A 75 -7.68 -5.42 -3.65
C TRP A 75 -9.03 -5.85 -4.24
N PRO A 76 -9.12 -6.91 -5.06
CA PRO A 76 -10.41 -7.46 -5.45
C PRO A 76 -11.14 -7.86 -4.18
N SER A 77 -12.35 -7.31 -3.98
CA SER A 77 -13.23 -7.56 -2.85
C SER A 77 -13.01 -8.96 -2.28
N ALA A 78 -12.36 -9.02 -1.12
CA ALA A 78 -12.06 -10.26 -0.43
C ALA A 78 -13.33 -10.86 0.17
N ALA A 79 -14.22 -11.36 -0.69
CA ALA A 79 -15.14 -12.42 -0.32
C ALA A 79 -14.40 -13.73 0.00
N THR A 80 -13.07 -13.80 -0.19
CA THR A 80 -12.34 -15.07 -0.03
C THR A 80 -11.05 -15.05 0.79
N ARG A 81 -10.43 -13.92 1.18
CA ARG A 81 -9.28 -13.95 2.12
C ARG A 81 -9.21 -12.70 3.00
N ARG A 82 -9.61 -12.83 4.26
CA ARG A 82 -9.42 -11.83 5.32
C ARG A 82 -7.94 -11.37 5.40
N PRO A 83 -7.63 -10.08 5.37
CA PRO A 83 -6.35 -9.58 5.91
C PRO A 83 -6.37 -9.67 7.46
N PRO A 84 -5.27 -10.04 8.12
CA PRO A 84 -5.26 -10.31 9.57
C PRO A 84 -5.37 -9.09 10.50
N SER A 85 -5.60 -7.87 10.01
CA SER A 85 -5.62 -6.68 10.89
C SER A 85 -6.67 -5.61 10.58
N CYS A 86 -7.53 -5.80 9.57
CA CYS A 86 -8.63 -4.88 9.30
C CYS A 86 -9.90 -5.27 10.07
N ALA A 87 -9.80 -5.44 11.40
CA ALA A 87 -10.97 -5.50 12.26
C ALA A 87 -11.31 -4.05 12.71
N PRO A 88 -12.50 -3.51 12.40
CA PRO A 88 -12.96 -2.30 13.08
C PRO A 88 -13.13 -2.59 14.59
N PRO A 89 -12.87 -1.63 15.49
CA PRO A 89 -13.17 -1.83 16.91
C PRO A 89 -14.66 -2.15 17.04
N GLY A 90 -14.94 -3.26 17.73
CA GLY A 90 -16.23 -3.93 17.72
C GLY A 90 -17.39 -3.01 18.05
N ARG A 91 -18.40 -2.99 17.17
CA ARG A 91 -19.76 -2.64 17.59
C ARG A 91 -20.30 -3.82 18.39
N SER A 92 -20.57 -3.56 19.67
CA SER A 92 -21.30 -4.43 20.59
C SER A 92 -22.44 -5.16 19.89
N ALA A 93 -22.36 -6.50 19.87
CA ALA A 93 -23.51 -7.35 19.67
C ALA A 93 -24.42 -7.23 20.90
N ALA A 94 -25.29 -6.23 20.91
CA ALA A 94 -26.44 -6.21 21.81
C ALA A 94 -27.41 -7.30 21.35
N ARG A 95 -27.60 -8.28 22.23
CA ARG A 95 -28.35 -9.52 22.05
C ARG A 95 -29.81 -9.27 21.72
N THR A 96 -30.29 -9.85 20.62
CA THR A 96 -31.72 -10.17 20.45
C THR A 96 -32.02 -11.45 21.23
N PRO A 97 -32.97 -11.49 22.18
CA PRO A 97 -33.31 -12.73 22.87
C PRO A 97 -34.17 -13.63 21.98
N CYS A 98 -33.83 -14.92 22.01
CA CYS A 98 -34.46 -16.00 21.29
C CYS A 98 -35.96 -16.12 21.56
N ARG A 99 -36.73 -16.40 20.50
CA ARG A 99 -38.12 -16.89 20.57
C ARG A 99 -38.19 -18.15 21.44
N GLY A 100 -38.91 -18.09 22.55
CA GLY A 100 -39.48 -19.25 23.24
C GLY A 100 -40.92 -19.46 22.76
N ARG A 101 -41.20 -20.64 22.20
CA ARG A 101 -42.54 -21.21 22.03
C ARG A 101 -42.51 -22.55 22.78
N LEU A 102 -43.57 -22.84 23.53
CA LEU A 102 -43.94 -24.03 24.35
C LEU A 102 -44.52 -23.45 25.67
N SER A 103 -45.76 -23.64 26.09
CA SER A 103 -46.89 -24.48 25.69
C SER A 103 -48.20 -23.79 26.09
#